data_AF-A0A9D6AJ94-F1
#
_entry.id   AF-A0A9D6AJ94-F1
#
_cell.length_a   1.000
_cell.length_b   1.000
_cell.length_c   1.000
_cell.angle_alpha   90.00
_cell.angle_beta   90.00
_cell.angle_gamma   90.00
#
_symmetry.space_group_name_H-M   'P 1'
#
loop_
_entity.id
_entity.type
_entity.pdbx_description
1 polymer ?
#
loop_
_entity_poly.entity_id
_entity_poly.type
_entity_poly.pdbx_seq_one_letter_code
_entity_poly.pdbx_strand_id
1 'polypeptide(L)'
;MLLVSPTSNDFDPAQREARSCKFQMPVFKPGVRVMEAGREETVSHVVLRRREMMVYLVGKDEPVKPERLRVTPTWFTTERSPEALNWYL
;
A
#
# COMPACT_ATOMS: atom_id res chain seq x y z
N MET A 1 49.13 26.99 21.58
CA MET A 1 48.69 25.93 20.65
C MET A 1 47.63 25.11 21.36
N LEU A 2 46.37 25.18 20.92
CA LEU A 2 45.27 24.35 21.43
C LEU A 2 45.00 23.28 20.38
N LEU A 3 45.16 22.01 20.77
CA LEU A 3 44.91 20.85 19.92
C LEU A 3 43.39 20.71 19.73
N VAL A 4 42.91 20.87 18.50
CA VAL A 4 41.52 20.60 18.14
C VAL A 4 41.42 19.11 17.85
N SER A 5 40.70 18.37 18.70
CA SER A 5 40.39 16.96 18.41
C SER A 5 39.52 16.90 17.16
N PRO A 6 39.82 16.06 16.17
CA PRO A 6 38.90 15.84 15.06
C PRO A 6 37.69 15.10 15.63
N THR A 7 36.53 15.76 15.62
CA THR A 7 35.26 15.06 15.73
C THR A 7 35.16 14.18 14.49
N SER A 8 35.48 12.89 14.63
CA SER A 8 35.10 11.87 13.66
C SER A 8 33.58 11.85 13.63
N ASN A 9 33.02 12.68 12.75
CA ASN A 9 31.66 12.49 12.28
C ASN A 9 31.74 11.33 11.30
N ASP A 10 31.84 10.11 11.84
CA ASP A 10 31.54 8.88 11.12
C ASP A 10 30.04 8.93 10.79
N PHE A 11 29.71 9.67 9.74
CA PHE A 11 28.46 9.50 9.04
C PHE A 11 28.56 8.16 8.31
N ASP A 12 28.31 7.08 9.03
CA ASP A 12 28.15 5.77 8.42
C ASP A 12 26.90 5.80 7.53
N PRO A 13 27.05 5.79 6.19
CA PRO A 13 25.90 5.84 5.30
C PRO A 13 25.03 4.58 5.40
N ALA A 14 25.51 3.50 6.02
CA ALA A 14 24.77 2.25 6.19
C ALA A 14 23.65 2.36 7.24
N GLN A 15 23.75 3.29 8.20
CA GLN A 15 22.70 3.52 9.20
C GLN A 15 21.52 4.32 8.66
N ARG A 16 21.66 4.91 7.47
CA ARG A 16 20.76 5.97 7.02
C ARG A 16 19.39 5.54 6.55
N GLU A 17 19.03 4.25 6.50
CA GLU A 17 17.64 3.76 6.40
C GLU A 17 17.61 2.24 6.20
N ALA A 18 17.63 1.46 7.30
CA ALA A 18 16.97 0.15 7.27
C ALA A 18 15.45 0.40 7.33
N ARG A 19 14.87 1.05 6.31
CA ARG A 19 13.40 1.10 6.19
C ARG A 19 12.94 -0.34 6.11
N SER A 20 12.00 -0.73 6.97
CA SER A 20 11.33 -2.02 6.83
C SER A 20 10.84 -2.13 5.39
N CYS A 21 11.32 -3.13 4.66
CA CYS A 21 10.86 -3.39 3.30
C CYS A 21 9.38 -3.78 3.30
N LYS A 22 8.80 -4.15 4.45
CA LYS A 22 7.41 -4.58 4.59
C LYS A 22 6.54 -3.51 5.24
N PHE A 23 5.33 -3.36 4.71
CA PHE A 23 4.34 -2.39 5.18
C PHE A 23 2.92 -2.90 4.93
N GLN A 24 1.94 -2.44 5.70
CA GLN A 24 0.54 -2.80 5.49
C GLN A 24 -0.21 -1.67 4.81
N MET A 25 -1.05 -2.00 3.83
CA MET A 25 -1.96 -1.03 3.21
C MET A 25 -3.31 -1.64 2.88
N PRO A 26 -4.39 -0.84 2.90
CA PRO A 26 -5.67 -1.25 2.34
C PRO A 26 -5.54 -1.42 0.81
N VAL A 27 -6.17 -2.47 0.28
CA VAL A 27 -6.16 -2.77 -1.16
C VAL A 27 -7.57 -3.04 -1.62
N PHE A 28 -8.04 -2.23 -2.55
CA PHE A 28 -9.31 -2.45 -3.23
C PHE A 28 -9.04 -3.11 -4.58
N LYS A 29 -9.59 -4.30 -4.78
CA LYS A 29 -9.59 -5.03 -6.04
C LYS A 29 -10.87 -5.86 -6.15
N PRO A 30 -11.30 -6.23 -7.37
CA PRO A 30 -12.47 -7.09 -7.57
C PRO A 30 -12.43 -8.33 -6.67
N GLY A 31 -13.57 -8.67 -6.06
CA GLY A 31 -13.75 -9.83 -5.19
C GLY A 31 -13.30 -9.64 -3.74
N VAL A 32 -12.69 -8.50 -3.36
CA VAL A 32 -12.35 -8.23 -1.95
C VAL A 32 -13.61 -7.92 -1.15
N ARG A 33 -13.72 -8.52 0.05
CA ARG A 33 -14.76 -8.21 1.04
C ARG A 33 -14.38 -6.97 1.82
N VAL A 34 -15.34 -6.06 1.97
CA VAL A 34 -15.20 -4.80 2.71
C VAL A 34 -16.40 -4.60 3.63
N MET A 35 -16.24 -3.78 4.65
CA MET A 35 -17.34 -3.35 5.51
C MET A 35 -17.77 -1.93 5.15
N GLU A 36 -19.05 -1.74 4.85
CA GLU A 36 -19.69 -0.44 4.67
C GLU A 36 -20.80 -0.30 5.72
N ALA A 37 -20.70 0.70 6.60
CA ALA A 37 -21.73 0.98 7.62
C ALA A 37 -22.19 -0.26 8.43
N GLY A 38 -21.26 -1.19 8.73
CA GLY A 38 -21.55 -2.40 9.49
C GLY A 38 -22.11 -3.58 8.66
N ARG A 39 -22.28 -3.40 7.35
CA ARG A 39 -22.62 -4.48 6.41
C ARG A 39 -21.40 -4.93 5.65
N GLU A 40 -21.36 -6.22 5.39
CA GLU A 40 -20.34 -6.79 4.54
C GLU A 40 -20.74 -6.70 3.08
N GLU A 41 -19.81 -6.24 2.26
CA GLU A 41 -20.01 -5.95 0.85
C GLU A 41 -18.85 -6.53 0.05
N THR A 42 -19.05 -6.77 -1.24
CA THR A 42 -18.00 -7.26 -2.14
C THR A 42 -17.65 -6.18 -3.16
N VAL A 43 -16.36 -5.93 -3.36
CA VAL A 43 -15.89 -5.03 -4.42
C VAL A 43 -16.14 -5.65 -5.78
N SER A 44 -16.89 -4.96 -6.63
CA SER A 44 -17.07 -5.30 -8.04
C SER A 44 -15.86 -4.84 -8.86
N HIS A 45 -15.58 -3.53 -8.83
CA HIS A 45 -14.47 -2.93 -9.56
C HIS A 45 -14.07 -1.60 -8.92
N VAL A 46 -12.91 -1.08 -9.33
CA VAL A 46 -12.35 0.17 -8.82
C VAL A 46 -12.05 1.08 -10.00
N VAL A 47 -12.43 2.35 -9.89
CA VAL A 47 -12.16 3.36 -10.90
C VAL A 47 -11.28 4.45 -10.29
N LEU A 48 -10.23 4.82 -11.02
CA LEU A 48 -9.40 5.99 -10.72
C LEU A 48 -9.72 7.10 -11.72
N ARG A 49 -10.22 8.23 -11.23
CA ARG A 49 -10.57 9.38 -12.08
C ARG A 49 -10.25 10.69 -11.36
N ARG A 50 -9.58 11.63 -12.06
CA ARG A 50 -9.26 12.96 -11.52
C ARG A 50 -8.57 12.94 -10.14
N ARG A 51 -7.65 11.98 -9.94
CA ARG A 51 -6.94 11.73 -8.66
C ARG A 51 -7.84 11.25 -7.52
N GLU A 52 -9.08 10.87 -7.80
CA GLU A 52 -9.97 10.22 -6.84
C GLU A 52 -10.11 8.73 -7.17
N MET A 53 -10.26 7.93 -6.11
CA MET A 53 -10.59 6.52 -6.21
C MET A 53 -12.06 6.32 -5.85
N MET A 54 -12.77 5.58 -6.70
CA MET A 54 -14.16 5.21 -6.52
C MET A 54 -14.27 3.69 -6.50
N VAL A 55 -14.90 3.15 -5.47
CA VAL A 55 -15.07 1.70 -5.28
C VAL A 55 -16.52 1.33 -5.55
N TYR A 56 -16.73 0.48 -6.54
CA TYR A 56 -18.06 -0.05 -6.86
C TYR A 56 -18.27 -1.36 -6.11
N LEU A 57 -19.40 -1.48 -5.44
CA LEU A 57 -19.82 -2.69 -4.72
C LEU A 57 -20.78 -3.50 -5.58
N VAL A 58 -20.76 -4.82 -5.43
CA VAL A 58 -21.66 -5.72 -6.16
C VAL A 58 -23.11 -5.35 -5.85
N GLY A 59 -23.90 -5.10 -6.90
CA GLY A 59 -25.32 -4.78 -6.77
C GLY A 59 -25.65 -3.35 -6.31
N LYS A 60 -24.66 -2.45 -6.27
CA LYS A 60 -24.89 -1.02 -5.99
C LYS A 60 -24.56 -0.18 -7.22
N ASP A 61 -25.47 0.73 -7.56
CA ASP A 61 -25.32 1.62 -8.71
C ASP A 61 -24.35 2.76 -8.43
N GLU A 62 -24.36 3.29 -7.21
CA GLU A 62 -23.51 4.40 -6.81
C GLU A 62 -22.15 3.91 -6.28
N PRO A 63 -21.05 4.55 -6.70
CA PRO A 63 -19.74 4.24 -6.14
C PRO A 63 -19.57 4.80 -4.74
N VAL A 64 -18.80 4.08 -3.93
CA VAL A 64 -18.47 4.46 -2.55
C VAL A 64 -17.04 5.00 -2.49
N LYS A 65 -16.84 6.07 -1.73
CA LYS A 65 -15.51 6.60 -1.45
C LYS A 65 -14.74 5.63 -0.53
N PRO A 66 -13.44 5.37 -0.78
CA PRO A 66 -12.67 4.36 -0.04
C PRO A 66 -12.59 4.64 1.46
N GLU A 67 -12.65 5.90 1.90
CA GLU A 67 -12.61 6.27 3.32
C GLU A 67 -13.86 5.84 4.09
N ARG A 68 -14.96 5.53 3.39
CA ARG A 68 -16.20 4.99 3.98
C ARG A 68 -16.18 3.47 4.13
N LEU A 69 -15.17 2.80 3.58
CA LEU A 69 -15.05 1.35 3.59
C LEU A 69 -13.94 0.93 4.57
N ARG A 70 -14.18 -0.15 5.31
CA ARG A 70 -13.12 -0.83 6.06
C ARG A 70 -12.73 -2.10 5.34
N VAL A 71 -11.44 -2.26 5.11
CA VAL A 71 -10.84 -3.45 4.49
C VAL A 71 -9.69 -3.93 5.37
N THR A 72 -9.51 -5.24 5.47
CA THR A 72 -8.34 -5.80 6.15
C THR A 72 -7.06 -5.39 5.40
N PRO A 73 -6.09 -4.73 6.07
CA PRO A 73 -4.84 -4.34 5.43
C PRO A 73 -4.07 -5.56 4.90
N THR A 74 -3.49 -5.40 3.71
CA THR A 74 -2.63 -6.40 3.07
C THR A 74 -1.17 -6.04 3.28
N TRP A 75 -0.33 -7.05 3.48
CA TRP A 75 1.12 -6.87 3.53
C TRP A 75 1.70 -6.65 2.14
N PHE A 76 2.50 -5.60 2.01
CA PHE A 76 3.30 -5.27 0.85
C PHE A 76 4.77 -5.35 1.19
N THR A 77 5.60 -5.56 0.16
CA THR A 77 7.04 -5.42 0.25
C THR A 77 7.54 -4.48 -0.85
N THR A 78 8.56 -3.68 -0.55
CA THR A 78 9.32 -2.91 -1.56
C THR A 78 10.37 -3.76 -2.26
N GLU A 79 10.60 -4.99 -1.79
CA GLU A 79 11.49 -5.94 -2.46
C GLU A 79 10.90 -6.36 -3.80
N ARG A 80 11.75 -6.42 -4.83
CA ARG A 80 11.34 -6.89 -6.15
C ARG A 80 10.91 -8.35 -6.06
N SER A 81 9.63 -8.63 -6.30
CA SER A 81 9.20 -10.00 -6.55
C SER A 81 9.80 -10.45 -7.88
N PRO A 82 10.51 -11.59 -7.96
CA PRO A 82 10.84 -12.18 -9.24
C PRO A 82 9.54 -12.44 -10.00
N GLU A 83 9.43 -11.88 -11.21
CA GLU A 83 8.31 -12.18 -12.09
C GLU A 83 8.48 -13.64 -12.51
N ALA A 84 7.47 -14.48 -12.26
CA ALA A 84 7.43 -15.78 -12.89
C ALA A 84 7.34 -15.52 -14.40
N LEU A 85 8.44 -15.81 -15.11
CA LEU A 85 8.46 -15.75 -16.57
C LEU A 85 7.43 -16.78 -17.06
N ASN A 86 6.19 -16.35 -17.29
CA ASN A 86 5.14 -17.16 -17.91
C ASN A 86 5.17 -16.82 -19.40
N TRP A 87 6.16 -17.37 -20.11
CA TRP A 87 6.38 -17.16 -21.53
C TRP A 87 5.38 -17.91 -22.42
N TYR A 88 4.35 -18.56 -21.87
CA TYR A 88 3.33 -19.27 -22.65
C TYR A 88 1.96 -19.28 -21.97
N LEU A 89 0.94 -18.79 -22.69
CA LEU A 89 -0.20 -19.53 -23.26
C LEU A 89 -1.30 -18.55 -23.67
#